data_AF-A0A933CXK0-F1
#
_entry.id   AF-A0A933CXK0-F1
#
_cell.length_a   1.000
_cell.length_b   1.000
_cell.length_c   1.000
_cell.angle_alpha   90.00
_cell.angle_beta   90.00
_cell.angle_gamma   90.00
#
_symmetry.space_group_name_H-M   'P 1'
#
loop_
_entity.id
_entity.type
_entity.pdbx_description
1 polymer ?
#
loop_
_entity_poly.entity_id
_entity_poly.type
_entity_poly.pdbx_seq_one_letter_code
_entity_poly.pdbx_strand_id
1 'polypeptide(L)' 'MTKKIRMRVNGKKVEVEVSTQRLLIDCLRYDLGLTGTKEGCSVGVCGACTVLMDGAMVSSC' A
#
# COMPACT_ATOMS: atom_id res chain seq x y z
N MET A 1 -17.16 5.20 2.23
CA MET A 1 -17.46 4.00 3.04
C MET A 1 -16.14 3.37 3.47
N THR A 2 -16.00 2.98 4.73
CA THR A 2 -14.78 2.29 5.22
C THR A 2 -14.98 0.77 5.16
N LYS A 3 -13.87 0.03 5.08
CA LYS A 3 -13.84 -1.43 5.10
C LYS A 3 -12.64 -1.91 5.89
N LYS A 4 -12.85 -2.96 6.67
CA LYS A 4 -11.78 -3.65 7.40
C LYS A 4 -11.08 -4.66 6.49
N ILE A 5 -9.77 -4.54 6.34
CA ILE A 5 -8.92 -5.36 5.47
C ILE A 5 -7.89 -6.08 6.34
N ARG A 6 -7.66 -7.37 6.05
CA ARG A 6 -6.61 -8.19 6.66
C ARG A 6 -5.58 -8.58 5.61
N MET A 7 -4.31 -8.37 5.91
CA MET A 7 -3.20 -8.71 5.02
C MET A 7 -1.93 -9.04 5.80
N ARG A 8 -0.91 -9.55 5.10
CA ARG A 8 0.43 -9.74 5.66
C ARG A 8 1.38 -8.73 5.03
N VAL A 9 1.96 -7.85 5.83
CA VAL A 9 2.93 -6.83 5.40
C VAL A 9 4.26 -7.11 6.08
N ASN A 10 5.32 -7.29 5.30
CA ASN A 10 6.68 -7.59 5.80
C ASN A 10 6.68 -8.75 6.82
N GLY A 11 5.93 -9.82 6.51
CA GLY A 11 5.82 -11.00 7.37
C GLY A 11 4.85 -10.87 8.55
N LYS A 12 4.34 -9.68 8.87
CA LYS A 12 3.43 -9.44 10.01
C LYS A 12 1.97 -9.40 9.56
N LYS A 13 1.08 -10.06 10.31
CA LYS A 13 -0.38 -9.93 10.09
C LYS A 13 -0.82 -8.54 10.54
N VAL A 14 -1.53 -7.82 9.67
CA VAL A 14 -2.09 -6.51 9.96
C VAL A 14 -3.58 -6.51 9.64
N GLU A 15 -4.35 -5.77 10.44
CA GLU A 15 -5.75 -5.48 10.20
C GLU A 15 -5.95 -3.96 10.27
N VAL A 16 -6.55 -3.38 9.24
CA VAL A 16 -6.71 -1.94 9.10
C VAL A 16 -8.10 -1.62 8.56
N GLU A 17 -8.73 -0.59 9.10
CA GLU A 17 -9.99 -0.04 8.60
C GLU A 17 -9.70 1.21 7.77
N VAL A 18 -9.98 1.15 6.47
CA VAL A 18 -9.66 2.22 5.50
C VAL A 18 -10.83 2.51 4.59
N SER A 19 -10.86 3.71 4.00
CA SER A 19 -11.79 4.04 2.91
C SER A 19 -11.63 3.06 1.74
N THR A 20 -12.73 2.68 1.08
CA THR A 20 -12.69 1.84 -0.13
C THR A 20 -11.96 2.47 -1.31
N GLN A 21 -11.68 3.77 -1.26
CA GLN A 21 -10.91 4.53 -2.26
C GLN A 21 -9.45 4.76 -1.85
N ARG A 22 -9.03 4.28 -0.68
CA ARG A 22 -7.66 4.45 -0.18
C ARG A 22 -6.70 3.64 -1.04
N LEU A 23 -5.67 4.29 -1.58
CA LEU A 23 -4.61 3.61 -2.33
C LEU A 23 -3.71 2.78 -1.42
N LEU A 24 -3.07 1.76 -1.97
CA LEU A 24 -2.18 0.90 -1.20
C LEU A 24 -0.97 1.69 -0.69
N ILE A 25 -0.41 2.58 -1.50
CA ILE A 25 0.72 3.43 -1.11
C ILE A 25 0.38 4.28 0.11
N ASP A 26 -0.82 4.82 0.16
CA ASP A 26 -1.27 5.66 1.27
C ASP A 26 -1.46 4.84 2.55
N CYS A 27 -2.07 3.65 2.41
CA CYS A 27 -2.22 2.71 3.51
C CYS A 27 -0.87 2.34 4.14
N LEU A 28 0.12 2.02 3.30
CA LEU A 28 1.46 1.70 3.77
C LEU A 28 2.11 2.89 4.48
N ARG A 29 2.06 4.09 3.88
CA ARG A 29 2.81 5.26 4.37
C ARG A 29 2.18 5.91 5.58
N TYR A 30 0.87 6.11 5.57
CA TYR A 30 0.17 6.93 6.56
C TYR A 30 -0.56 6.09 7.61
N ASP A 31 -1.20 5.00 7.19
CA ASP A 31 -1.97 4.15 8.11
C ASP A 31 -1.06 3.15 8.85
N LEU A 32 0.01 2.67 8.20
CA LEU A 32 1.00 1.75 8.80
C LEU A 32 2.37 2.38 9.10
N GLY A 33 2.61 3.64 8.72
CA GLY A 33 3.86 4.35 8.99
C GLY A 33 5.09 3.86 8.20
N LEU A 34 4.91 3.03 7.17
CA LEU A 34 5.97 2.45 6.35
C LEU A 34 6.36 3.39 5.21
N THR A 35 7.15 4.42 5.53
CA THR A 35 7.50 5.51 4.60
C THR A 35 8.60 5.17 3.58
N GLY A 36 9.06 3.92 3.54
CA GLY A 36 10.06 3.41 2.60
C GLY A 36 9.59 3.50 1.15
N THR A 37 8.38 3.02 0.85
CA THR A 37 7.74 3.16 -0.47
C THR A 37 7.50 4.63 -0.80
N LYS A 38 7.87 5.07 -2.01
CA LYS A 38 7.84 6.49 -2.38
C LYS A 38 6.73 6.78 -3.38
N GLU A 39 6.15 7.97 -3.26
CA GLU A 39 5.24 8.52 -4.27
C GLU A 39 6.01 9.47 -5.17
N GLY A 40 6.02 9.21 -6.48
CA GLY A 40 6.73 10.04 -7.46
C GLY A 40 5.80 10.65 -8.49
N CYS A 41 5.07 9.80 -9.23
CA CYS A 41 4.16 10.25 -10.30
C CYS A 41 2.67 10.04 -10.01
N SER A 42 2.31 9.23 -9.01
CA SER A 42 0.93 8.85 -8.65
C SER A 42 0.09 8.19 -9.76
N VAL A 43 0.68 7.93 -10.94
CA VAL A 43 0.01 7.35 -12.11
C VAL A 43 0.68 6.08 -12.64
N GLY A 44 1.49 5.40 -11.83
CA GLY A 44 2.06 4.08 -12.16
C GLY A 44 3.20 4.06 -13.19
N VAL A 45 3.83 5.20 -13.50
CA VAL A 45 4.89 5.30 -14.53
C VAL A 45 6.31 5.17 -13.96
N CYS A 46 6.62 5.80 -12.83
CA CYS A 46 8.01 5.94 -12.35
C CYS A 46 8.57 4.72 -11.58
N GLY A 47 7.72 3.81 -11.11
CA GLY A 47 8.12 2.65 -10.30
C GLY A 47 8.57 2.96 -8.85
N ALA A 48 8.59 4.21 -8.42
CA ALA A 48 9.03 4.58 -7.06
C ALA A 48 8.16 3.97 -5.94
N CYS A 49 6.92 3.61 -6.28
CA CYS A 49 5.92 3.03 -5.39
C CYS A 49 5.82 1.50 -5.51
N THR A 50 6.73 0.83 -6.23
CA THR A 50 6.64 -0.61 -6.46
C THR A 50 6.73 -1.39 -5.15
N VAL A 51 5.81 -2.34 -4.98
CA VAL A 51 5.80 -3.30 -3.86
C VAL A 51 5.65 -4.73 -4.40
N LEU A 52 6.00 -5.72 -3.57
CA LEU A 52 5.72 -7.12 -3.86
C LEU A 52 4.36 -7.50 -3.25
N MET A 53 3.42 -7.87 -4.11
CA MET A 53 2.10 -8.39 -3.74
C MET A 53 1.97 -9.80 -4.31
N ASP A 54 1.86 -10.80 -3.42
CA ASP A 54 1.73 -12.21 -3.78
C ASP A 54 2.79 -12.70 -4.80
N GLY A 55 4.02 -12.20 -4.65
CA GLY A 55 5.16 -12.54 -5.51
C GLY A 55 5.29 -11.71 -6.80
N ALA A 56 4.33 -10.86 -7.11
CA ALA A 56 4.36 -9.97 -8.27
C ALA A 56 4.75 -8.54 -7.87
N MET A 57 5.48 -7.86 -8.76
CA MET A 57 5.75 -6.42 -8.65
C MET A 57 4.50 -5.65 -9.10
N VAL A 58 4.00 -4.76 -8.25
CA VAL A 58 2.80 -3.95 -8.54
C VAL A 58 3.03 -2.47 -8.21
N SER A 59 2.36 -1.58 -8.96
CA SER A 59 2.22 -0.16 -8.58
C SER A 59 1.28 -0.06 -7.38
N SER A 60 1.73 0.58 -6.30
CA SER A 60 0.88 0.82 -5.13
C SER A 60 0.14 2.16 -5.14
N CYS A 61 0.54 3.08 -6.04
CA CYS A 61 -0.22 4.28 -6.40
C CYS A 61 -1.11 4.01 -7.61
#